data_AF-A0A852RKT5-F1
#
_entry.id   AF-A0A852RKT5-F1
#
_cell.length_a   1.000
_cell.length_b   1.000
_cell.length_c   1.000
_cell.angle_alpha   90.00
_cell.angle_beta   90.00
_cell.angle_gamma   90.00
#
_symmetry.space_group_name_H-M   'P 1'
#
loop_
_entity.id
_entity.type
_entity.pdbx_description
1 polymer ?
#
loop_
_entity_poly.entity_id
_entity_poly.type
_entity_poly.pdbx_seq_one_letter_code
_entity_poly.pdbx_strand_id
1 'polypeptide(L)'
;MYPPKTVIEIARKAAGISQAQLAVKAGTQQSSVSEYESRRKSPTLEVVERLLEAADAELSIKPIIDFDIRQDAEIGRYVVPERLWSVPMPDCFSKIQVLGYLAKSRRPLVWDLSNEAERIDYYEWVIGLGAIDLMLESVDGILLMQVWERLNLPSVIRAAWQPVIDAATAPQDMQPRDPAGFSAWLAKEIGVEWRPVRRRKPRP
;
A
#
# COMPACT_ATOMS: atom_id res chain seq x y z
N MET A 1 20.22 -11.82 -5.74
CA MET A 1 19.09 -11.07 -5.16
C MET A 1 19.63 -9.70 -4.79
N TYR A 2 19.17 -8.62 -5.42
CA TYR A 2 19.57 -7.27 -5.02
C TYR A 2 19.06 -7.04 -3.59
N PRO A 3 19.91 -6.67 -2.62
CA PRO A 3 19.44 -6.39 -1.28
C PRO A 3 18.41 -5.25 -1.35
N PRO A 4 17.27 -5.36 -0.66
CA PRO A 4 16.29 -4.28 -0.66
C PRO A 4 16.94 -3.01 -0.09
N LYS A 5 16.68 -1.88 -0.75
CA LYS A 5 17.12 -0.56 -0.31
C LYS A 5 16.69 -0.35 1.15
N THR A 6 17.53 0.31 1.94
CA THR A 6 17.15 0.64 3.32
C THR A 6 16.07 1.72 3.33
N VAL A 7 15.27 1.80 4.40
CA VAL A 7 14.26 2.86 4.56
C VAL A 7 14.89 4.27 4.47
N ILE A 8 16.12 4.42 4.96
CA ILE A 8 16.91 5.66 4.85
C ILE A 8 17.19 5.99 3.38
N GLU A 9 17.67 5.01 2.60
CA GLU A 9 17.97 5.21 1.19
C GLU A 9 16.70 5.52 0.38
N ILE A 10 15.58 4.85 0.70
CA ILE A 10 14.28 5.07 0.05
C ILE A 10 13.83 6.51 0.29
N ALA A 11 13.75 6.96 1.54
CA ALA A 11 13.34 8.32 1.89
C ALA A 11 14.26 9.38 1.28
N ARG A 12 15.57 9.16 1.36
CA ARG A 12 16.57 10.06 0.77
C ARG A 12 16.37 10.23 -0.74
N LYS A 13 16.14 9.13 -1.46
CA LYS A 13 15.92 9.16 -2.90
C LYS A 13 14.59 9.83 -3.25
N ALA A 14 13.54 9.59 -2.47
CA ALA A 14 12.25 10.26 -2.64
C ALA A 14 12.37 11.79 -2.46
N ALA A 15 13.16 12.24 -1.47
CA ALA A 15 13.48 13.65 -1.26
C ALA A 15 14.45 14.25 -2.30
N GLY A 16 15.01 13.45 -3.22
CA GLY A 16 15.93 13.92 -4.25
C GLY A 16 17.27 14.45 -3.72
N ILE A 17 17.67 14.09 -2.50
CA ILE A 17 18.90 14.60 -1.86
C ILE A 17 20.04 13.57 -1.87
N SER A 18 21.28 14.04 -1.86
CA SER A 18 22.48 13.20 -1.70
C SER A 18 22.68 12.76 -0.24
N GLN A 19 23.52 11.75 -0.01
CA GLN A 19 23.88 11.29 1.34
C GLN A 19 24.53 12.43 2.17
N ALA A 20 25.32 13.30 1.52
CA ALA A 20 25.94 14.44 2.19
C ALA A 20 24.91 15.49 2.63
N GLN A 21 23.93 15.80 1.78
CA GLN A 21 22.86 16.72 2.13
C GLN A 21 21.99 16.16 3.25
N LEU A 22 21.65 14.87 3.21
CA LEU A 22 20.92 14.21 4.30
C LEU A 22 21.70 14.27 5.61
N ALA A 23 23.00 13.99 5.58
CA ALA A 23 23.85 14.05 6.76
C ALA A 23 23.88 15.45 7.40
N VAL A 24 24.00 16.50 6.58
CA VAL A 24 23.94 17.90 7.05
C VAL A 24 22.59 18.20 7.69
N LYS A 25 21.47 17.87 7.01
CA LYS A 25 20.12 18.13 7.53
C LYS A 25 19.85 17.40 8.85
N ALA A 26 20.32 16.16 8.97
CA ALA A 26 20.12 15.36 10.16
C ALA A 26 21.12 15.68 11.29
N GLY A 27 22.22 16.41 11.03
CA GLY A 27 23.27 16.63 12.02
C GLY A 27 24.14 15.37 12.26
N THR A 28 24.52 14.67 11.20
CA THR A 28 25.44 13.51 11.24
C THR A 28 26.51 13.61 10.14
N GLN A 29 27.38 12.59 10.03
CA GLN A 29 28.40 12.49 8.99
C GLN A 29 27.91 11.69 7.78
N GLN A 30 28.34 12.07 6.57
CA GLN A 30 28.01 11.34 5.34
C GLN A 30 28.51 9.89 5.37
N SER A 31 29.67 9.64 5.99
CA SER A 31 30.21 8.29 6.21
C SER A 31 29.23 7.41 6.99
N SER A 32 28.60 7.94 8.03
CA SER A 32 27.59 7.22 8.82
C SER A 32 26.35 6.89 7.98
N VAL A 33 25.84 7.85 7.19
CA VAL A 33 24.72 7.60 6.27
C VAL A 33 25.07 6.49 5.27
N SER A 34 26.27 6.53 4.70
CA SER A 34 26.76 5.49 3.77
C SER A 34 26.85 4.12 4.42
N GLU A 35 27.38 4.02 5.65
CA GLU A 35 27.41 2.77 6.42
C GLU A 35 26.02 2.23 6.73
N TYR A 36 25.05 3.10 7.04
CA TYR A 36 23.67 2.70 7.26
C TYR A 36 23.01 2.19 5.97
N GLU A 37 23.10 2.94 4.86
CA GLU A 37 22.50 2.55 3.58
C GLU A 37 23.13 1.27 3.01
N SER A 38 24.43 1.07 3.22
CA SER A 38 25.13 -0.17 2.83
C SER A 38 25.00 -1.32 3.83
N ARG A 39 24.26 -1.13 4.94
CA ARG A 39 24.09 -2.12 6.02
C ARG A 39 25.39 -2.56 6.69
N ARG A 40 26.47 -1.78 6.57
CA ARG A 40 27.73 -2.01 7.30
C ARG A 40 27.58 -1.69 8.79
N LYS A 41 26.66 -0.80 9.14
CA LYS A 41 26.32 -0.44 10.52
C LYS A 41 24.80 -0.40 10.67
N SER A 42 24.30 -0.91 11.80
CA SER A 42 22.89 -0.80 12.15
C SER A 42 22.65 0.49 12.95
N PRO A 43 21.83 1.43 12.45
CA PRO A 43 21.40 2.60 13.23
C PRO A 43 20.42 2.19 14.34
N THR A 44 20.33 2.99 15.41
CA THR A 44 19.22 2.89 16.36
C THR A 44 17.92 3.40 15.72
N LEU A 45 16.76 3.05 16.29
CA LEU A 45 15.47 3.56 15.80
C LEU A 45 15.43 5.10 15.79
N GLU A 46 15.92 5.74 16.85
CA GLU A 46 16.04 7.20 16.95
C GLU A 46 16.86 7.82 15.80
N VAL A 47 17.96 7.16 15.40
CA VAL A 47 18.77 7.61 14.26
C VAL A 47 18.01 7.45 12.95
N VAL A 48 17.22 6.38 12.80
CA VAL A 48 16.36 6.17 11.62
C VAL A 48 15.31 7.27 11.56
N GLU A 49 14.54 7.49 12.62
CA GLU A 49 13.47 8.49 12.69
C GLU A 49 14.00 9.89 12.34
N ARG A 50 15.11 10.31 12.97
CA ARG A 50 15.75 11.61 12.66
C ARG A 50 16.20 11.74 11.20
N LEU A 51 16.72 10.67 10.59
CA LEU A 51 17.13 10.70 9.18
C LEU A 51 15.92 10.75 8.25
N LEU A 52 14.82 10.08 8.60
CA LEU A 52 13.58 10.14 7.83
C LEU A 52 12.96 11.55 7.93
N GLU A 53 12.88 12.14 9.12
CA GLU A 53 12.38 13.51 9.31
C GLU A 53 13.20 14.54 8.50
N ALA A 54 14.53 14.40 8.50
CA ALA A 54 15.42 15.24 7.70
C ALA A 54 15.20 15.09 6.17
N ALA A 55 14.61 13.98 5.75
CA ALA A 55 14.22 13.68 4.38
C ALA A 55 12.72 13.91 4.12
N ASP A 56 12.00 14.62 5.01
CA ASP A 56 10.55 14.88 4.90
C ASP A 56 9.74 13.59 4.77
N ALA A 57 10.14 12.56 5.53
CA ALA A 57 9.51 11.24 5.57
C ALA A 57 9.26 10.81 7.01
N GLU A 58 8.26 9.96 7.20
CA GLU A 58 7.96 9.32 8.49
C GLU A 58 8.02 7.80 8.39
N LEU A 59 8.32 7.14 9.51
CA LEU A 59 8.23 5.69 9.60
C LEU A 59 6.78 5.28 9.87
N SER A 60 6.20 4.47 8.97
CA SER A 60 4.84 3.97 9.11
C SER A 60 4.81 2.44 9.17
N ILE A 61 3.80 1.92 9.87
CA ILE A 61 3.51 0.49 9.94
C ILE A 61 2.55 0.16 8.79
N LYS A 62 2.94 -0.76 7.92
CA LYS A 62 2.06 -1.33 6.90
C LYS A 62 1.71 -2.78 7.26
N PRO A 63 0.47 -3.22 7.03
CA PRO A 63 0.14 -4.63 7.18
C PRO A 63 0.94 -5.46 6.17
N ILE A 64 1.43 -6.61 6.61
CA ILE A 64 1.93 -7.65 5.70
C ILE A 64 0.70 -8.33 5.09
N ILE A 65 0.70 -8.51 3.77
CA ILE A 65 -0.39 -9.14 3.04
C ILE A 65 0.08 -10.51 2.58
N ASP A 66 -0.50 -11.55 3.15
CA ASP A 66 -0.28 -12.91 2.71
C ASP A 66 -1.20 -13.28 1.55
N PHE A 67 -0.70 -14.13 0.66
CA PHE A 67 -1.42 -14.64 -0.50
C PHE A 67 -1.56 -16.15 -0.43
N ASP A 68 -2.79 -16.62 -0.49
CA ASP A 68 -3.11 -18.02 -0.68
C ASP A 68 -2.93 -18.39 -2.15
N ILE A 69 -2.11 -19.42 -2.42
CA ILE A 69 -1.81 -19.89 -3.76
C ILE A 69 -2.73 -21.06 -4.08
N ARG A 70 -3.56 -20.89 -5.11
CA ARG A 70 -4.57 -21.87 -5.51
C ARG A 70 -4.32 -22.40 -6.91
N GLN A 71 -4.98 -23.52 -7.21
CA GLN A 71 -4.94 -24.20 -8.50
C GLN A 71 -6.35 -24.37 -9.02
N ASP A 72 -6.50 -24.21 -10.32
CA ASP A 72 -7.73 -24.48 -11.07
C ASP A 72 -7.36 -25.24 -12.36
N ALA A 73 -8.27 -26.09 -12.83
CA ALA A 73 -8.01 -26.97 -13.98
C ALA A 73 -7.94 -26.20 -15.32
N GLU A 74 -8.65 -25.08 -15.44
CA GLU A 74 -8.78 -24.33 -16.69
C GLU A 74 -7.76 -23.18 -16.75
N ILE A 75 -7.66 -22.39 -15.69
CA ILE A 75 -6.81 -21.19 -15.68
C ILE A 75 -5.43 -21.42 -15.05
N GLY A 76 -5.23 -22.59 -14.43
CA GLY A 76 -4.00 -22.94 -13.74
C GLY A 76 -3.87 -22.27 -12.37
N ARG A 77 -2.66 -21.80 -12.06
CA ARG A 77 -2.36 -21.19 -10.75
C ARG A 77 -2.90 -19.77 -10.68
N TYR A 78 -3.56 -19.44 -9.57
CA TYR A 78 -3.97 -18.07 -9.22
C TYR A 78 -3.70 -17.81 -7.73
N VAL A 79 -3.81 -16.56 -7.31
CA VAL A 79 -3.56 -16.17 -5.92
C VAL A 79 -4.71 -15.34 -5.35
N VAL A 80 -4.92 -15.42 -4.04
CA VAL A 80 -5.98 -14.72 -3.33
C VAL A 80 -5.36 -14.03 -2.11
N PRO A 81 -5.49 -12.71 -1.95
CA PRO A 81 -4.96 -12.01 -0.78
C PRO A 81 -5.81 -12.29 0.45
N GLU A 82 -5.21 -12.23 1.65
CA GLU A 82 -5.97 -12.31 2.91
C GLU A 82 -6.86 -11.08 3.13
N ARG A 83 -6.41 -9.91 2.69
CA ARG A 83 -7.10 -8.61 2.83
C ARG A 83 -6.66 -7.64 1.74
N LEU A 84 -7.47 -6.61 1.49
CA LEU A 84 -7.06 -5.50 0.62
C LEU A 84 -6.02 -4.61 1.31
N TRP A 85 -5.21 -3.93 0.48
CA TRP A 85 -4.16 -3.00 0.91
C TRP A 85 -4.32 -1.66 0.21
N SER A 86 -3.59 -0.66 0.68
CA SER A 86 -3.53 0.65 0.05
C SER A 86 -2.19 0.84 -0.66
N VAL A 87 -2.23 1.38 -1.87
CA VAL A 87 -1.06 1.87 -2.58
C VAL A 87 -1.03 3.39 -2.42
N PRO A 88 0.01 3.99 -1.81
CA PRO A 88 0.05 5.42 -1.55
C PRO A 88 -0.11 6.27 -2.82
N MET A 89 -0.61 7.49 -2.66
CA MET A 89 -0.51 8.52 -3.71
C MET A 89 0.96 8.96 -3.86
N PRO A 90 1.44 9.26 -5.08
CA PRO A 90 0.74 9.16 -6.36
C PRO A 90 0.83 7.77 -7.02
N ASP A 91 1.47 6.79 -6.38
CA ASP A 91 1.83 5.49 -6.98
C ASP A 91 0.60 4.70 -7.46
N CYS A 92 -0.53 4.78 -6.75
CA CYS A 92 -1.80 4.18 -7.17
C CYS A 92 -2.36 4.72 -8.51
N PHE A 93 -1.85 5.86 -8.99
CA PHE A 93 -2.20 6.48 -10.28
C PHE A 93 -1.00 6.62 -11.22
N SER A 94 0.09 5.91 -10.93
CA SER A 94 1.32 6.00 -11.71
C SER A 94 1.19 5.31 -13.08
N LYS A 95 2.16 5.58 -13.97
CA LYS A 95 2.31 4.87 -15.23
C LYS A 95 3.13 3.61 -14.99
N ILE A 96 2.50 2.44 -15.16
CA ILE A 96 3.17 1.16 -14.98
C ILE A 96 3.71 0.68 -16.32
N GLN A 97 5.04 0.50 -16.39
CA GLN A 97 5.69 -0.11 -17.53
C GLN A 97 6.03 -1.58 -17.22
N VAL A 98 5.54 -2.49 -18.06
CA VAL A 98 5.80 -3.93 -17.93
C VAL A 98 6.61 -4.42 -19.12
N LEU A 99 7.54 -5.35 -18.85
CA LEU A 99 8.28 -6.05 -19.89
C LEU A 99 7.31 -6.80 -20.81
N GLY A 100 7.33 -6.50 -22.10
CA GLY A 100 6.37 -7.02 -23.08
C GLY A 100 6.17 -8.53 -23.06
N TYR A 101 7.23 -9.30 -22.77
CA TYR A 101 7.16 -10.76 -22.70
C TYR A 101 6.15 -11.28 -21.67
N LEU A 102 5.97 -10.57 -20.55
CA LEU A 102 4.98 -10.91 -19.51
C LEU A 102 3.53 -10.78 -20.03
N ALA A 103 3.33 -10.09 -21.14
CA ALA A 103 2.05 -9.91 -21.81
C ALA A 103 2.08 -10.41 -23.26
N LYS A 104 2.98 -11.35 -23.59
CA LYS A 104 3.12 -11.96 -24.93
C LYS A 104 3.33 -10.92 -26.06
N SER A 105 3.90 -9.77 -25.71
CA SER A 105 4.23 -8.67 -26.63
C SER A 105 5.74 -8.54 -26.82
N ARG A 106 6.17 -8.11 -28.02
CA ARG A 106 7.58 -7.76 -28.28
C ARG A 106 7.96 -6.36 -27.79
N ARG A 107 6.98 -5.51 -27.47
CA ARG A 107 7.19 -4.14 -26.97
C ARG A 107 6.78 -4.04 -25.51
N PRO A 108 7.44 -3.20 -24.70
CA PRO A 108 6.94 -2.86 -23.38
C PRO A 108 5.49 -2.37 -23.45
N LEU A 109 4.68 -2.81 -22.50
CA LEU A 109 3.33 -2.28 -22.31
C LEU A 109 3.38 -1.21 -21.24
N VAL A 110 2.58 -0.18 -21.42
CA VAL A 110 2.44 0.92 -20.47
C VAL A 110 0.95 1.12 -20.24
N TRP A 111 0.56 1.14 -18.97
CA TRP A 111 -0.78 1.53 -18.53
C TRP A 111 -0.68 2.77 -17.66
N ASP A 112 -1.51 3.76 -17.92
CA ASP A 112 -1.68 4.93 -17.07
C ASP A 112 -2.81 4.67 -16.06
N LEU A 113 -2.47 4.38 -14.80
CA LEU A 113 -3.48 4.04 -13.78
C LEU A 113 -4.37 5.24 -13.40
N SER A 114 -4.01 6.46 -13.78
CA SER A 114 -4.90 7.62 -13.67
C SER A 114 -6.10 7.54 -14.62
N ASN A 115 -5.95 6.85 -15.75
CA ASN A 115 -7.03 6.52 -16.66
C ASN A 115 -7.77 5.28 -16.17
N GLU A 116 -9.07 5.41 -15.88
CA GLU A 116 -9.87 4.30 -15.35
C GLU A 116 -9.96 3.10 -16.29
N ALA A 117 -10.05 3.32 -17.60
CA ALA A 117 -10.13 2.21 -18.56
C ALA A 117 -8.81 1.43 -18.59
N GLU A 118 -7.68 2.13 -18.65
CA GLU A 118 -6.36 1.50 -18.59
C GLU A 118 -6.10 0.83 -17.23
N ARG A 119 -6.62 1.40 -16.14
CA ARG A 119 -6.55 0.79 -14.79
C ARG A 119 -7.35 -0.51 -14.72
N ILE A 120 -8.54 -0.57 -15.31
CA ILE A 120 -9.35 -1.80 -15.40
C ILE A 120 -8.56 -2.87 -16.18
N ASP A 121 -8.06 -2.53 -17.37
CA ASP A 121 -7.28 -3.46 -18.19
C ASP A 121 -6.05 -3.99 -17.45
N TYR A 122 -5.35 -3.10 -16.74
CA TYR A 122 -4.19 -3.47 -15.94
C TYR A 122 -4.56 -4.37 -14.75
N TYR A 123 -5.64 -4.06 -14.02
CA TYR A 123 -6.11 -4.86 -12.89
C TYR A 123 -6.56 -6.25 -13.31
N GLU A 124 -7.30 -6.37 -14.42
CA GLU A 124 -7.66 -7.67 -15.00
C GLU A 124 -6.40 -8.49 -15.33
N TRP A 125 -5.43 -7.86 -16.00
CA TRP A 125 -4.20 -8.51 -16.40
C TRP A 125 -3.35 -8.96 -15.19
N VAL A 126 -3.09 -8.07 -14.23
CA VAL A 126 -2.16 -8.36 -13.12
C VAL A 126 -2.75 -9.35 -12.11
N ILE A 127 -4.06 -9.27 -11.85
CA ILE A 127 -4.78 -10.22 -10.99
C ILE A 127 -4.87 -11.58 -11.69
N GLY A 128 -5.22 -11.60 -12.97
CA GLY A 128 -5.26 -12.84 -13.77
C GLY A 128 -3.90 -13.52 -13.88
N LEU A 129 -2.81 -12.75 -13.98
CA LEU A 129 -1.44 -13.26 -13.98
C LEU A 129 -1.00 -13.79 -12.60
N GLY A 130 -1.58 -13.27 -11.51
CA GLY A 130 -1.21 -13.62 -10.14
C GLY A 130 0.19 -13.13 -9.73
N ALA A 131 0.65 -12.02 -10.30
CA ALA A 131 1.97 -11.44 -10.02
C ALA A 131 1.96 -10.62 -8.71
N ILE A 132 2.21 -11.28 -7.58
CA ILE A 132 2.10 -10.71 -6.22
C ILE A 132 2.86 -9.38 -6.07
N ASP A 133 4.14 -9.33 -6.43
CA ASP A 133 4.95 -8.13 -6.24
C ASP A 133 4.43 -6.94 -7.07
N LEU A 134 3.92 -7.19 -8.28
CA LEU A 134 3.30 -6.14 -9.09
C LEU A 134 1.99 -5.68 -8.44
N MET A 135 1.14 -6.61 -7.98
CA MET A 135 -0.13 -6.26 -7.34
C MET A 135 0.08 -5.40 -6.09
N LEU A 136 1.03 -5.77 -5.22
CA LEU A 136 1.32 -5.04 -3.98
C LEU A 136 1.74 -3.58 -4.23
N GLU A 137 2.42 -3.31 -5.34
CA GLU A 137 2.95 -2.00 -5.68
C GLU A 137 2.03 -1.16 -6.59
N SER A 138 0.88 -1.70 -7.05
CA SER A 138 0.07 -1.03 -8.10
C SER A 138 -1.45 -1.18 -7.99
N VAL A 139 -1.96 -2.20 -7.29
CA VAL A 139 -3.40 -2.41 -7.10
C VAL A 139 -3.82 -1.80 -5.77
N ASP A 140 -4.48 -0.66 -5.82
CA ASP A 140 -5.05 -0.04 -4.62
C ASP A 140 -6.41 -0.65 -4.31
N GLY A 141 -6.64 -1.05 -3.05
CA GLY A 141 -7.86 -1.70 -2.61
C GLY A 141 -9.12 -0.85 -2.82
N ILE A 142 -9.07 0.46 -2.57
CA ILE A 142 -10.23 1.34 -2.74
C ILE A 142 -10.56 1.48 -4.23
N LEU A 143 -9.54 1.72 -5.06
CA LEU A 143 -9.74 1.83 -6.52
C LEU A 143 -10.20 0.52 -7.13
N LEU A 144 -9.69 -0.61 -6.64
CA LEU A 144 -10.13 -1.95 -7.06
C LEU A 144 -11.62 -2.15 -6.75
N MET A 145 -12.05 -1.82 -5.54
CA MET A 145 -13.45 -1.95 -5.13
C MET A 145 -14.39 -1.11 -5.99
N GLN A 146 -13.97 0.09 -6.40
CA GLN A 146 -14.77 0.97 -7.27
C GLN A 146 -15.02 0.37 -8.66
N VAL A 147 -14.07 -0.41 -9.17
CA VAL A 147 -14.17 -1.01 -10.51
C VAL A 147 -14.47 -2.51 -10.47
N TRP A 148 -14.58 -3.12 -9.30
CA TRP A 148 -14.66 -4.58 -9.11
C TRP A 148 -15.73 -5.22 -10.00
N GLU A 149 -16.96 -4.68 -9.99
CA GLU A 149 -18.07 -5.19 -10.80
C GLU A 149 -17.80 -5.17 -12.31
N ARG A 150 -16.93 -4.28 -12.78
CA ARG A 150 -16.60 -4.11 -14.21
C ARG A 150 -15.45 -4.99 -14.67
N LEU A 151 -14.68 -5.60 -13.78
CA LEU A 151 -13.51 -6.42 -14.14
C LEU A 151 -13.92 -7.74 -14.79
N ASN A 152 -13.43 -8.04 -15.98
CA ASN A 152 -13.64 -9.31 -16.65
C ASN A 152 -12.62 -10.38 -16.21
N LEU A 153 -12.72 -10.80 -14.95
CA LEU A 153 -11.89 -11.87 -14.38
C LEU A 153 -12.55 -13.25 -14.50
N PRO A 154 -11.77 -14.34 -14.60
CA PRO A 154 -12.31 -15.71 -14.50
C PRO A 154 -13.19 -15.90 -13.26
N SER A 155 -14.30 -16.63 -13.41
CA SER A 155 -15.31 -16.81 -12.36
C SER A 155 -14.72 -17.39 -11.07
N VAL A 156 -13.74 -18.29 -11.17
CA VAL A 156 -13.02 -18.86 -10.01
C VAL A 156 -12.23 -17.80 -9.25
N ILE A 157 -11.60 -16.84 -9.93
CA ILE A 157 -10.88 -15.73 -9.31
C ILE A 157 -11.89 -14.77 -8.67
N ARG A 158 -12.95 -14.38 -9.41
CA ARG A 158 -14.03 -13.52 -8.88
C ARG A 158 -14.61 -14.09 -7.59
N ALA A 159 -15.00 -15.36 -7.60
CA ALA A 159 -15.59 -16.04 -6.44
C ALA A 159 -14.61 -16.13 -5.25
N ALA A 160 -13.33 -16.36 -5.52
CA ALA A 160 -12.31 -16.48 -4.47
C ALA A 160 -11.93 -15.13 -3.84
N TRP A 161 -11.95 -14.04 -4.62
CA TRP A 161 -11.66 -12.68 -4.14
C TRP A 161 -12.88 -11.98 -3.51
N GLN A 162 -14.11 -12.38 -3.86
CA GLN A 162 -15.32 -11.73 -3.36
C GLN A 162 -15.35 -11.59 -1.82
N PRO A 163 -15.01 -12.62 -1.02
CA PRO A 163 -14.97 -12.48 0.44
C PRO A 163 -13.99 -11.40 0.93
N VAL A 164 -12.89 -11.17 0.22
CA VAL A 164 -11.88 -10.14 0.53
C VAL A 164 -12.42 -8.75 0.24
N ILE A 165 -13.12 -8.60 -0.89
CA ILE A 165 -13.83 -7.36 -1.27
C ILE A 165 -14.92 -7.03 -0.25
N ASP A 166 -15.73 -8.02 0.10
CA ASP A 166 -16.82 -7.87 1.08
C ASP A 166 -16.26 -7.52 2.46
N ALA A 167 -15.19 -8.17 2.90
CA ALA A 167 -14.55 -7.91 4.19
C ALA A 167 -13.98 -6.49 4.31
N ALA A 168 -13.59 -5.86 3.20
CA ALA A 168 -13.11 -4.49 3.19
C ALA A 168 -14.21 -3.44 3.41
N THR A 169 -15.47 -3.77 3.06
CA THR A 169 -16.64 -2.92 3.35
C THR A 169 -17.41 -3.36 4.59
N ALA A 170 -17.14 -4.56 5.12
CA ALA A 170 -17.79 -5.07 6.31
C ALA A 170 -17.59 -4.07 7.48
N PRO A 171 -18.62 -3.82 8.30
CA PRO A 171 -18.51 -2.90 9.43
C PRO A 171 -17.43 -3.39 10.41
N GLN A 172 -16.21 -2.87 10.29
CA GLN A 172 -15.13 -3.08 11.24
C GLN A 172 -15.38 -2.14 12.42
N ASP A 173 -16.04 -2.69 13.43
CA ASP A 173 -16.54 -2.00 14.63
C ASP A 173 -17.77 -1.10 14.36
N MET A 174 -18.91 -1.47 14.94
CA MET A 174 -20.17 -0.71 14.78
C MET A 174 -20.20 0.58 15.61
N GLN A 175 -19.14 0.89 16.36
CA GLN A 175 -19.02 2.16 17.05
C GLN A 175 -18.41 3.21 16.12
N PRO A 176 -19.01 4.41 16.02
CA PRO A 176 -18.37 5.51 15.33
C PRO A 176 -16.98 5.78 15.92
N ARG A 177 -15.98 5.80 15.05
CA ARG A 177 -14.60 6.15 15.42
C ARG A 177 -14.52 7.65 15.75
N ASP A 178 -13.76 8.00 16.78
CA ASP A 178 -13.31 9.38 17.06
C ASP A 178 -11.86 9.53 16.56
N PRO A 179 -11.64 10.06 15.34
CA PRO A 179 -10.30 10.17 14.77
C PRO A 179 -9.38 10.99 15.67
N ALA A 180 -8.18 10.46 15.93
CA ALA A 180 -7.19 11.05 16.85
C ALA A 180 -7.71 11.29 18.30
N GLY A 181 -8.88 10.75 18.67
CA GLY A 181 -9.52 11.07 19.95
C GLY A 181 -9.88 12.55 20.10
N PHE A 182 -10.02 13.27 18.99
CA PHE A 182 -10.16 14.72 18.97
C PHE A 182 -11.40 15.18 19.73
N SER A 183 -12.53 14.51 19.54
CA SER A 183 -13.80 14.90 20.18
C SER A 183 -13.74 14.66 21.68
N ALA A 184 -13.17 13.52 22.11
CA ALA A 184 -12.94 13.22 23.52
C ALA A 184 -11.99 14.23 24.17
N TRP A 185 -10.92 14.63 23.49
CA TRP A 185 -10.00 15.68 23.94
C TRP A 185 -10.72 17.03 24.09
N LEU A 186 -11.44 17.47 23.05
CA LEU A 186 -12.11 18.76 23.03
C LEU A 186 -13.17 18.85 24.13
N ALA A 187 -13.97 17.79 24.31
CA ALA A 187 -15.01 17.73 25.34
C ALA A 187 -14.44 17.91 26.75
N LYS A 188 -13.28 17.30 27.03
CA LYS A 188 -12.54 17.50 28.29
C LYS A 188 -12.12 18.97 28.46
N GLU A 189 -11.62 19.59 27.40
CA GLU A 189 -11.14 20.98 27.43
C GLU A 189 -12.26 21.99 27.72
N ILE A 190 -13.45 21.75 27.16
CA ILE A 190 -14.61 22.64 27.35
C ILE A 190 -15.52 22.23 28.53
N GLY A 191 -15.13 21.20 29.31
CA GLY A 191 -15.89 20.74 30.47
C GLY A 191 -17.24 20.07 30.15
N VAL A 192 -17.39 19.50 28.96
CA VAL A 192 -18.61 18.83 28.51
C VAL A 192 -18.44 17.31 28.54
N GLU A 193 -19.49 16.59 28.90
CA GLU A 193 -19.48 15.12 28.88
C GLU A 193 -19.55 14.58 27.44
N TRP A 194 -18.50 13.90 26.97
CA TRP A 194 -18.51 13.19 25.69
C TRP A 194 -19.18 11.82 25.85
N ARG A 195 -20.32 11.63 25.18
CA ARG A 195 -21.03 10.34 25.14
C ARG A 195 -20.95 9.76 23.72
N PRO A 196 -20.09 8.76 23.48
CA PRO A 196 -20.06 8.06 22.20
C PRO A 196 -21.45 7.50 21.86
N VAL A 197 -21.84 7.57 20.59
CA VAL A 197 -23.15 7.06 20.13
C VAL A 197 -23.24 5.57 20.45
N ARG A 198 -24.06 5.20 21.43
CA ARG A 198 -24.39 3.80 21.68
C ARG A 198 -25.33 3.31 20.58
N ARG A 199 -25.07 2.08 20.09
CA ARG A 199 -25.85 1.35 19.07
C ARG A 199 -27.35 1.71 19.13
N ARG A 200 -27.91 2.22 18.03
CA ARG A 200 -29.37 2.10 17.80
C ARG A 200 -29.63 0.65 17.38
N LYS A 201 -30.54 -0.05 18.08
CA LYS A 201 -31.05 -1.34 17.57
C LYS A 201 -31.63 -1.08 16.16
N PRO A 202 -31.43 -1.98 15.19
CA PRO A 202 -32.13 -1.88 13.91
C PRO A 202 -33.63 -1.75 14.20
N ARG A 203 -34.31 -0.79 13.55
CA ARG A 203 -35.77 -0.74 13.60
C ARG A 203 -36.29 -1.96 12.81
N PRO A 204 -37.29 -2.70 13.35
CA PRO A 204 -37.89 -3.84 12.66
C PRO A 204 -38.55 -3.43 11.35
#